data_AF-A0A8E1V892-F1
#
_entry.id   AF-A0A8E1V892-F1
#
_cell.length_a   1.000
_cell.length_b   1.000
_cell.length_c   1.000
_cell.angle_alpha   90.00
_cell.angle_beta   90.00
_cell.angle_gamma   90.00
#
_symmetry.space_group_name_H-M   'P 1'
#
loop_
_entity.id
_entity.type
_entity.pdbx_description
1 polymer ?
#
loop_
_entity_poly.entity_id
_entity_poly.type
_entity_poly.pdbx_seq_one_letter_code
_entity_poly.pdbx_strand_id
1 'polypeptide(L)'
;MDNAGNNALTLSLQDVLRHGSENLAIDDATKQIIVNGNQGDTVRLEDILPEGSEQNGWAEQAGTVTIAGTQYHVWSNGDAELLVQDGVKTELV
;
A
#
# COMPACT_ATOMS: atom_id res chain seq x y z
N MET A 1 15.90 -17.55 14.50
CA MET A 1 14.67 -18.28 14.10
C MET A 1 13.57 -17.30 14.37
N ASP A 2 13.28 -16.51 13.37
CA ASP A 2 12.60 -15.25 13.58
C ASP A 2 11.12 -15.57 13.38
N ASN A 3 10.49 -16.00 14.47
CA ASN A 3 9.06 -16.25 14.54
C ASN A 3 8.34 -14.89 14.63
N ALA A 4 8.45 -14.07 13.60
CA ALA A 4 7.45 -13.04 13.36
C ALA A 4 6.27 -13.79 12.75
N GLY A 5 5.24 -14.08 13.56
CA GLY A 5 4.04 -14.74 13.05
C GLY A 5 3.44 -13.95 11.89
N ASN A 6 2.75 -14.63 10.98
CA ASN A 6 2.08 -14.00 9.83
C ASN A 6 1.11 -12.93 10.33
N ASN A 7 1.39 -11.66 10.03
CA ASN A 7 0.55 -10.53 10.43
C ASN A 7 -0.38 -10.11 9.29
N ALA A 8 -1.51 -9.53 9.66
CA ALA A 8 -2.40 -8.89 8.72
C ALA A 8 -2.63 -7.43 9.11
N LEU A 9 -2.41 -6.53 8.16
CA LEU A 9 -2.74 -5.10 8.28
C LEU A 9 -3.87 -4.80 7.30
N THR A 10 -4.96 -4.19 7.77
CA THR A 10 -6.03 -3.68 6.91
C THR A 10 -5.94 -2.16 6.85
N LEU A 11 -6.03 -1.59 5.64
CA LEU A 11 -6.02 -0.15 5.42
C LEU A 11 -7.14 0.25 4.47
N SER A 12 -7.84 1.31 4.84
CA SER A 12 -8.77 2.01 3.96
C SER A 12 -8.08 3.15 3.22
N LEU A 13 -8.70 3.66 2.15
CA LEU A 13 -8.27 4.92 1.51
C LEU A 13 -8.18 6.07 2.53
N GLN A 14 -9.14 6.15 3.46
CA GLN A 14 -9.14 7.20 4.49
C GLN A 14 -7.95 7.07 5.44
N ASP A 15 -7.50 5.86 5.78
CA ASP A 15 -6.35 5.68 6.64
C ASP A 15 -5.06 6.16 5.96
N VAL A 16 -4.90 5.89 4.66
CA VAL A 16 -3.75 6.39 3.89
C VAL A 16 -3.79 7.91 3.78
N LEU A 17 -4.94 8.50 3.46
CA LEU A 17 -5.07 9.96 3.37
C LEU A 17 -4.86 10.67 4.71
N ARG A 18 -5.27 10.03 5.83
CA ARG A 18 -5.20 10.62 7.17
C ARG A 18 -3.81 10.50 7.81
N HIS A 19 -3.15 9.36 7.63
CA HIS A 19 -1.88 9.05 8.31
C HIS A 19 -0.66 9.10 7.39
N GLY A 20 -0.88 9.16 6.07
CA GLY A 20 0.17 9.26 5.08
C GLY A 20 0.87 10.62 5.11
N SER A 21 2.11 10.62 4.63
CA SER A 21 2.89 11.84 4.42
C SER A 21 3.18 12.01 2.93
N GLU A 22 3.32 13.25 2.49
CA GLU A 22 3.70 13.53 1.11
C GLU A 22 5.17 13.23 0.88
N ASN A 23 5.48 12.76 -0.32
CA ASN A 23 6.84 12.64 -0.83
C ASN A 23 7.78 11.77 0.03
N LEU A 24 7.25 10.69 0.63
CA LEU A 24 8.05 9.75 1.40
C LEU A 24 8.97 8.92 0.50
N ALA A 25 8.48 8.51 -0.65
CA ALA A 25 9.18 7.62 -1.58
C ALA A 25 9.13 8.12 -3.02
N ILE A 26 8.00 8.65 -3.46
CA ILE A 26 7.80 9.24 -4.79
C ILE A 26 7.50 10.73 -4.60
N ASP A 27 8.21 11.61 -5.30
CA ASP A 27 8.00 13.06 -5.19
C ASP A 27 6.89 13.51 -6.15
N ASP A 28 5.63 13.26 -5.77
CA ASP A 28 4.44 13.50 -6.60
C ASP A 28 3.24 14.13 -5.85
N ALA A 29 3.45 14.57 -4.61
CA ALA A 29 2.45 15.19 -3.74
C ALA A 29 1.28 14.29 -3.29
N THR A 30 1.32 12.98 -3.54
CA THR A 30 0.34 12.03 -2.99
C THR A 30 0.58 11.76 -1.51
N LYS A 31 -0.45 11.34 -0.77
CA LYS A 31 -0.31 10.82 0.60
C LYS A 31 0.21 9.39 0.56
N GLN A 32 1.39 9.18 1.12
CA GLN A 32 2.09 7.90 1.05
C GLN A 32 2.20 7.22 2.41
N ILE A 33 2.03 5.90 2.42
CA ILE A 33 2.41 5.04 3.55
C ILE A 33 3.36 3.96 3.01
N ILE A 34 4.46 3.71 3.74
CA ILE A 34 5.39 2.61 3.46
C ILE A 34 5.12 1.49 4.48
N VAL A 35 4.82 0.29 3.97
CA VAL A 35 4.61 -0.91 4.77
C VAL A 35 5.81 -1.83 4.63
N ASN A 36 6.50 -2.04 5.76
CA ASN A 36 7.57 -3.01 5.90
C ASN A 36 7.03 -4.29 6.52
N GLY A 37 7.49 -5.43 6.03
CA GLY A 37 7.07 -6.74 6.50
C GLY A 37 7.97 -7.85 5.97
N ASN A 38 7.55 -9.08 6.15
CA ASN A 38 8.27 -10.25 5.69
C ASN A 38 7.36 -11.22 4.92
N GLN A 39 7.97 -12.27 4.37
CA GLN A 39 7.23 -13.32 3.67
C GLN A 39 6.24 -14.00 4.61
N GLY A 40 4.96 -13.94 4.26
CA GLY A 40 3.85 -14.48 5.06
C GLY A 40 2.94 -13.40 5.64
N ASP A 41 3.41 -12.15 5.72
CA ASP A 41 2.57 -11.01 6.06
C ASP A 41 1.60 -10.67 4.91
N THR A 42 0.45 -10.09 5.25
CA THR A 42 -0.57 -9.66 4.29
C THR A 42 -1.04 -8.24 4.60
N VAL A 43 -1.08 -7.40 3.58
CA VAL A 43 -1.83 -6.14 3.60
C VAL A 43 -3.15 -6.33 2.88
N ARG A 44 -4.23 -5.88 3.50
CA ARG A 44 -5.57 -5.84 2.92
C ARG A 44 -5.95 -4.40 2.66
N LEU A 45 -6.12 -4.04 1.39
CA LEU A 45 -6.59 -2.73 0.97
C LEU A 45 -8.10 -2.80 0.79
N GLU A 46 -8.84 -2.04 1.58
CA GLU A 46 -10.29 -1.94 1.40
C GLU A 46 -10.59 -1.25 0.07
N ASP A 47 -11.32 -1.95 -0.80
CA ASP A 47 -11.64 -1.53 -2.16
C ASP A 47 -13.11 -1.74 -2.51
N ILE A 48 -13.99 -1.65 -1.51
CA ILE A 48 -15.44 -1.74 -1.70
C ILE A 48 -15.96 -0.39 -2.15
N LEU A 49 -16.21 -0.27 -3.46
CA LEU A 49 -16.83 0.92 -4.06
C LEU A 49 -18.36 0.77 -4.09
N PRO A 50 -19.12 1.83 -3.78
CA PRO A 50 -20.57 1.85 -4.02
C PRO A 50 -20.89 1.60 -5.49
N GLU A 51 -22.00 0.90 -5.77
CA GLU A 51 -22.49 0.75 -7.14
C GLU A 51 -22.69 2.13 -7.79
N GLY A 52 -22.07 2.33 -8.95
CA GLY A 52 -22.10 3.59 -9.68
C GLY A 52 -21.05 4.63 -9.24
N SER A 53 -20.08 4.25 -8.40
CA SER A 53 -18.93 5.12 -8.09
C SER A 53 -18.13 5.45 -9.35
N GLU A 54 -17.88 6.74 -9.59
CA GLU A 54 -16.94 7.21 -10.61
C GLU A 54 -15.47 7.10 -10.15
N GLN A 55 -15.24 6.84 -8.86
CA GLN A 55 -13.91 6.69 -8.30
C GLN A 55 -13.36 5.30 -8.62
N ASN A 56 -12.15 5.24 -9.19
CA ASN A 56 -11.44 3.98 -9.39
C ASN A 56 -10.94 3.44 -8.04
N GLY A 57 -10.92 2.13 -7.92
CA GLY A 57 -10.37 1.45 -6.76
C GLY A 57 -8.85 1.51 -6.70
N TRP A 58 -8.28 0.77 -5.76
CA TRP A 58 -6.84 0.56 -5.69
C TRP A 58 -6.32 -0.16 -6.93
N ALA A 59 -5.23 0.36 -7.50
CA ALA A 59 -4.54 -0.27 -8.61
C ALA A 59 -3.06 -0.42 -8.29
N GLU A 60 -2.52 -1.61 -8.50
CA GLU A 60 -1.08 -1.84 -8.49
C GLU A 60 -0.44 -1.16 -9.71
N GLN A 61 0.60 -0.37 -9.48
CA GLN A 61 1.38 0.31 -10.50
C GLN A 61 2.39 -0.65 -11.13
N ALA A 62 2.73 -0.41 -12.40
CA ALA A 62 3.74 -1.21 -13.07
C ALA A 62 5.15 -0.90 -12.55
N GLY A 63 5.83 -1.94 -12.05
CA GLY A 63 7.20 -1.84 -11.54
C GLY A 63 7.28 -1.60 -10.04
N THR A 64 8.50 -1.41 -9.54
CA THR A 64 8.79 -1.24 -8.11
C THR A 64 9.58 0.04 -7.85
N VAL A 65 9.43 0.58 -6.64
CA VAL A 65 10.28 1.65 -6.11
C VAL A 65 11.34 1.03 -5.21
N THR A 66 12.58 1.53 -5.29
CA THR A 66 13.66 1.11 -4.40
C THR A 66 13.99 2.21 -3.39
N ILE A 67 13.86 1.91 -2.10
CA ILE A 67 14.18 2.82 -0.99
C ILE A 67 15.26 2.17 -0.15
N ALA A 68 16.43 2.83 -0.06
CA ALA A 68 17.59 2.34 0.70
C ALA A 68 18.01 0.87 0.39
N GLY A 69 17.78 0.41 -0.85
CA GLY A 69 18.11 -0.94 -1.30
C GLY A 69 17.00 -1.98 -1.13
N THR A 70 15.85 -1.61 -0.55
CA THR A 70 14.66 -2.47 -0.45
C THR A 70 13.65 -2.11 -1.54
N GLN A 71 13.06 -3.11 -2.19
CA GLN A 71 12.04 -2.93 -3.23
C GLN A 71 10.63 -2.91 -2.65
N TYR A 72 9.75 -2.09 -3.23
CA TYR A 72 8.36 -1.93 -2.84
C TYR A 72 7.46 -1.92 -4.08
N HIS A 73 6.35 -2.66 -4.01
CA HIS A 73 5.23 -2.56 -4.95
C HIS A 73 4.39 -1.34 -4.57
N VAL A 74 3.88 -0.62 -5.57
CA VAL A 74 3.11 0.62 -5.34
C VAL A 74 1.65 0.38 -5.69
N TRP A 75 0.76 0.64 -4.76
CA TRP A 75 -0.69 0.66 -4.97
C TRP A 75 -1.18 2.10 -4.91
N SER A 76 -1.94 2.55 -5.90
CA SER A 76 -2.44 3.92 -5.96
C SER A 76 -3.97 3.97 -5.97
N ASN A 77 -4.55 4.98 -5.33
CA ASN A 77 -5.95 5.36 -5.46
C ASN A 77 -6.09 6.88 -5.29
N GLY A 78 -6.30 7.60 -6.40
CA GLY A 78 -6.40 9.06 -6.39
C GLY A 78 -5.14 9.71 -5.80
N ASP A 79 -5.32 10.47 -4.72
CA ASP A 79 -4.24 11.18 -4.01
C ASP A 79 -3.52 10.31 -2.96
N ALA A 80 -3.70 8.98 -2.99
CA ALA A 80 -3.13 8.05 -2.02
C ALA A 80 -2.24 7.00 -2.69
N GLU A 81 -1.10 6.71 -2.06
CA GLU A 81 -0.19 5.64 -2.43
C GLU A 81 0.18 4.77 -1.22
N LEU A 82 0.18 3.46 -1.43
CA LEU A 82 0.71 2.48 -0.49
C LEU A 82 1.90 1.77 -1.12
N LEU A 83 3.08 1.89 -0.48
CA LEU A 83 4.28 1.19 -0.87
C LEU A 83 4.47 -0.04 0.01
N VAL A 84 4.31 -1.23 -0.56
CA VAL A 84 4.36 -2.50 0.16
C VAL A 84 5.66 -3.22 -0.17
N GLN A 85 6.46 -3.52 0.86
CA GLN A 85 7.75 -4.19 0.69
C GLN A 85 7.59 -5.52 -0.05
N ASP A 86 8.50 -5.78 -1.00
CA ASP A 86 8.54 -7.03 -1.75
C ASP A 86 8.60 -8.25 -0.81
N GLY A 87 7.75 -9.24 -1.08
CA GLY A 87 7.55 -10.42 -0.22
C GLY A 87 6.33 -10.35 0.71
N VAL A 88 5.75 -9.17 0.95
CA VAL A 88 4.46 -9.02 1.64
C VAL A 88 3.32 -9.18 0.62
N LYS A 89 2.31 -10.00 0.93
CA LYS A 89 1.15 -10.19 0.06
C LYS A 89 0.22 -8.97 0.14
N THR A 90 -0.32 -8.51 -0.98
CA THR A 90 -1.41 -7.51 -0.98
C THR A 90 -2.70 -8.15 -1.51
N GLU A 91 -3.82 -7.89 -0.83
CA GLU A 91 -5.16 -8.31 -1.21
C GLU A 91 -6.09 -7.10 -1.26
N LEU A 92 -6.91 -6.98 -2.29
CA LEU A 92 -8.05 -6.06 -2.32
C LEU A 92 -9.25 -6.75 -1.65
N VAL A 93 -9.91 -6.06 -0.72
CA VAL A 93 -11.00 -6.63 0.10
C VAL A 93 -12.24 -5.75 0.18
#